data_AF-A0A225X460-F1
#
_entry.id   AF-A0A225X460-F1
#
_cell.length_a   1.000
_cell.length_b   1.000
_cell.length_c   1.000
_cell.angle_alpha   90.00
_cell.angle_beta   90.00
_cell.angle_gamma   90.00
#
_symmetry.space_group_name_H-M   'P 1'
#
loop_
_entity.id
_entity.type
_entity.pdbx_description
1 polymer ?
#
loop_
_entity_poly.entity_id
_entity_poly.type
_entity_poly.pdbx_seq_one_letter_code
_entity_poly.pdbx_strand_id
1 'polypeptide(L)' 'MNKVRSVLYSSGLPEMLWGEAATYVAETTNRASTKGNEEQATPQEKVFGPKSTVRHLRPFGCCGVKFVDKEYRDNKL' A
#
# COMPACT_ATOMS: atom_id res chain seq x y z
N MET A 1 4.44 -5.89 -12.43
CA MET A 1 4.41 -4.42 -12.20
C MET A 1 3.01 -3.83 -11.98
N ASN A 2 1.92 -4.56 -12.24
CA ASN A 2 0.55 -4.01 -12.13
C ASN A 2 0.15 -3.59 -10.71
N LYS A 3 0.63 -4.28 -9.66
CA LYS A 3 0.31 -3.96 -8.27
C LYS A 3 0.64 -2.52 -7.86
N VAL A 4 1.77 -1.97 -8.33
CA VAL A 4 2.17 -0.58 -8.01
C VAL A 4 1.18 0.42 -8.61
N ARG A 5 0.81 0.20 -9.87
CA ARG A 5 -0.22 1.01 -10.56
C ARG A 5 -1.58 0.88 -9.88
N SER A 6 -1.96 -0.34 -9.48
CA SER A 6 -3.23 -0.58 -8.77
C SER A 6 -3.28 0.16 -7.44
N VAL A 7 -2.19 0.14 -6.66
CA VAL A 7 -2.12 0.85 -5.37
C VAL A 7 -2.24 2.36 -5.57
N LEU A 8 -1.48 2.95 -6.50
CA LEU A 8 -1.55 4.38 -6.83
C LEU A 8 -2.95 4.79 -7.30
N TYR A 9 -3.54 4.00 -8.20
CA TYR A 9 -4.90 4.27 -8.70
C TYR A 9 -5.93 4.21 -7.58
N SER A 10 -5.84 3.19 -6.70
CA SER A 10 -6.77 3.03 -5.57
C SER A 10 -6.65 4.12 -4.51
N SER A 11 -5.46 4.70 -4.32
CA SER A 11 -5.24 5.77 -3.34
C SER A 11 -5.50 7.16 -3.90
N GLY A 12 -5.69 7.31 -5.22
CA GLY A 12 -5.85 8.60 -5.89
C GLY A 12 -4.60 9.49 -5.81
N LEU A 13 -3.44 8.89 -5.53
CA LEU A 13 -2.18 9.60 -5.37
C LEU A 13 -1.45 9.81 -6.71
N PRO A 14 -0.67 10.89 -6.86
CA PRO A 14 0.02 11.20 -8.10
C PRO A 14 1.12 10.17 -8.42
N GLU A 15 1.41 10.00 -9.71
CA GLU A 15 2.44 9.07 -10.21
C GLU A 15 3.85 9.42 -9.72
N MET A 16 4.11 10.66 -9.31
CA MET A 16 5.38 11.04 -8.67
C MET A 16 5.70 10.19 -7.41
N LEU A 17 4.69 9.65 -6.72
CA LEU A 17 4.85 8.78 -5.56
C LEU A 17 5.07 7.30 -5.93
N TRP A 18 5.41 7.00 -7.19
CA TRP A 18 5.62 5.64 -7.65
C TRP A 18 6.70 4.89 -6.87
N GLY A 19 7.80 5.56 -6.49
CA GLY A 19 8.87 4.95 -5.69
C GLY A 19 8.36 4.44 -4.34
N GLU A 20 7.58 5.25 -3.63
CA GLU A 20 6.95 4.86 -2.36
C GLU A 20 5.96 3.72 -2.55
N ALA A 21 5.15 3.77 -3.60
CA ALA A 21 4.20 2.70 -3.93
C ALA A 21 4.92 1.38 -4.27
N ALA A 22 6.06 1.45 -4.96
CA ALA A 22 6.87 0.27 -5.27
C ALA A 22 7.44 -0.37 -4.01
N THR A 23 7.98 0.44 -3.08
CA THR A 23 8.47 -0.03 -1.77
C THR A 23 7.35 -0.67 -0.97
N TYR A 24 6.19 -0.04 -0.90
CA TYR A 24 5.00 -0.57 -0.22
C TYR A 24 4.56 -1.92 -0.79
N VAL A 25 4.52 -2.05 -2.12
CA VAL A 25 4.14 -3.30 -2.80
C VAL A 25 5.17 -4.41 -2.56
N ALA A 26 6.46 -4.08 -2.54
CA ALA A 26 7.51 -5.03 -2.20
C ALA A 26 7.38 -5.50 -0.75
N GLU A 27 7.16 -4.57 0.18
CA GLU A 27 7.00 -4.86 1.60
C GLU A 27 5.82 -5.81 1.87
N THR A 28 4.66 -5.50 1.29
CA THR A 28 3.43 -6.29 1.43
C THR A 28 3.53 -7.64 0.72
N THR A 29 4.14 -7.70 -0.47
CA THR A 29 4.32 -8.96 -1.20
C THR A 29 5.27 -9.91 -0.46
N ASN A 30 6.33 -9.39 0.17
CA ASN A 30 7.27 -10.21 0.95
C ASN A 30 6.69 -10.76 2.26
N ARG A 31 5.58 -10.18 2.73
CA ARG A 31 4.85 -10.56 3.96
C ARG A 31 3.58 -11.36 3.68
N ALA A 32 3.21 -11.55 2.43
CA ALA A 32 2.08 -12.39 2.03
C ALA A 32 2.61 -13.76 1.58
N SER A 33 1.92 -14.83 1.99
CA SER A 33 2.17 -16.16 1.44
C SER A 33 1.64 -16.23 0.00
N THR A 34 2.28 -17.03 -0.84
CA THR A 34 1.86 -17.25 -2.23
C THR A 34 1.24 -18.63 -2.35
N LYS A 35 0.24 -18.77 -3.23
CA LYS A 35 -0.48 -20.05 -3.44
C LYS A 35 0.44 -21.22 -3.85
N GLY A 36 1.61 -20.91 -4.42
CA GLY A 36 2.60 -21.92 -4.82
C GLY A 36 3.52 -22.39 -3.70
N ASN A 37 3.34 -21.91 -2.46
CA ASN A 37 4.12 -22.37 -1.32
C ASN A 37 3.30 -23.32 -0.43
N GLU A 38 3.61 -24.62 -0.50
CA GLU A 38 2.94 -25.67 0.30
C GLU A 38 3.07 -25.41 1.81
N GLU A 39 4.20 -24.87 2.24
CA GLU A 39 4.50 -24.55 3.64
C GLU A 39 3.78 -23.27 4.13
N GLN A 40 3.10 -22.54 3.24
CA GLN A 40 2.48 -21.24 3.49
C GLN A 40 3.38 -20.18 4.12
N ALA A 41 4.70 -20.39 4.15
CA ALA A 41 5.69 -19.41 4.58
C ALA A 41 5.74 -18.20 3.65
N THR A 42 6.00 -17.04 4.22
CA THR A 42 6.21 -15.79 3.49
C THR A 42 7.65 -15.71 2.96
N PRO A 43 7.91 -15.00 1.85
CA PRO A 43 9.28 -14.77 1.38
C PRO A 43 10.21 -14.21 2.48
N GLN A 44 9.69 -13.33 3.34
CA GLN A 44 10.46 -12.78 4.46
C GLN A 44 10.84 -13.86 5.48
N GLU A 45 9.94 -14.77 5.81
CA GLU A 45 10.25 -15.90 6.71
C GLU A 45 11.31 -16.81 6.12
N LYS A 46 11.25 -17.10 4.81
CA LYS A 46 12.25 -17.97 4.15
C LYS A 46 13.65 -17.35 4.13
N VAL A 47 13.75 -16.03 4.03
CA VAL A 47 15.05 -15.33 3.95
C VAL A 47 15.63 -15.07 5.34
N PHE A 48 14.81 -14.61 6.28
CA PHE A 48 15.29 -14.13 7.57
C PHE A 48 15.10 -15.14 8.71
N GLY A 49 14.12 -16.05 8.61
CA GLY A 49 13.79 -17.06 9.62
C GLY A 49 12.57 -16.70 10.48
N PRO A 50 12.56 -15.57 11.22
CA PRO A 50 11.44 -15.19 12.08
C PRO A 50 10.13 -14.96 11.32
N LYS A 51 9.01 -15.24 12.01
CA LYS A 51 7.67 -14.89 11.52
C LYS A 51 7.54 -13.39 11.29
N SER A 52 7.03 -13.02 10.13
CA SER A 52 6.81 -11.62 9.81
C SER A 52 5.56 -11.09 10.52
N THR A 53 5.69 -9.95 11.19
CA THR A 53 4.52 -9.26 11.77
C THR A 53 3.93 -8.32 10.71
N VAL A 54 2.61 -8.16 10.72
CA VAL A 54 1.86 -7.24 9.83
C VAL A 54 1.21 -6.09 10.59
N ARG A 55 1.44 -5.99 11.91
CA ARG A 55 0.80 -4.98 12.79
C ARG A 55 1.14 -3.54 12.42
N HIS A 56 2.31 -3.33 11.80
CA HIS A 56 2.78 -2.02 11.38
C HIS A 56 2.29 -1.63 9.98
N LEU A 57 1.70 -2.56 9.20
CA LEU A 57 1.19 -2.25 7.87
C LEU A 57 0.00 -1.29 7.96
N ARG A 58 -0.01 -0.30 7.08
CA ARG A 58 -1.09 0.67 6.90
C ARG A 58 -1.56 0.66 5.45
N PRO A 59 -2.77 1.13 5.14
CA PRO A 59 -3.14 1.45 3.77
C PRO A 59 -2.12 2.42 3.16
N PHE A 60 -1.85 2.27 1.86
CA PHE A 60 -0.96 3.19 1.17
C PHE A 60 -1.59 4.58 1.07
N GLY A 61 -0.86 5.61 1.53
CA GLY A 61 -1.34 6.99 1.63
C GLY A 61 -1.98 7.32 2.97
N CYS A 62 -2.74 8.40 3.01
CA CYS A 62 -3.47 8.85 4.20
C CYS A 62 -4.74 9.60 3.81
N CYS A 63 -5.68 9.72 4.75
CA CYS A 63 -6.83 10.61 4.59
C CYS A 63 -6.35 12.06 4.76
N GLY A 64 -6.40 12.83 3.68
CA GLY A 64 -6.08 14.26 3.68
C GLY A 64 -7.34 15.07 3.37
N VAL A 65 -7.57 16.13 4.14
CA VAL A 65 -8.58 17.15 3.81
C VAL A 65 -7.88 18.33 3.16
N LYS A 66 -8.40 18.79 2.03
CA LYS A 66 -7.96 20.06 1.43
C LYS A 66 -8.95 21.15 1.81
N PHE A 67 -8.42 22.33 2.16
CA PHE A 67 -9.26 23.49 2.30
C PHE A 67 -9.81 23.89 0.93
N VAL A 68 -11.12 24.12 0.86
CA VAL A 68 -11.82 24.62 -0.33
C VAL A 68 -12.51 25.91 0.08
N ASP A 69 -12.29 27.00 -0.65
CA ASP A 69 -12.99 28.27 -0.38
C ASP A 69 -14.50 28.09 -0.49
N LYS A 70 -15.26 28.85 0.29
CA LYS A 70 -16.72 28.72 0.37
C LYS A 70 -17.42 28.79 -0.99
N GLU A 71 -16.87 29.56 -1.92
CA GLU A 71 -17.41 29.76 -3.26
C GLU A 71 -17.35 28.50 -4.14
N TYR A 72 -16.41 27.60 -3.88
CA TYR A 72 -16.20 26.37 -4.66
C TYR A 72 -16.71 25.10 -3.96
N ARG A 73 -17.47 25.23 -2.88
CA ARG A 73 -18.05 24.08 -2.18
C ARG A 73 -19.40 23.71 -2.79
N ASP A 74 -19.54 22.45 -3.21
CA ASP A 74 -20.80 21.92 -3.74
C ASP A 74 -21.95 21.90 -2.71
N ASN A 75 -21.63 22.00 -1.41
CA ASN A 75 -22.61 22.08 -0.32
C ASN A 75 -22.20 23.10 0.75
N LYS A 76 -23.21 23.68 1.42
CA LYS A 76 -23.04 24.73 2.45
C LYS A 76 -22.57 24.23 3.81
N LEU A 77 -22.36 22.91 3.97
CA LEU A 77 -21.85 22.29 5.21
C LEU A 77 -20.33 22.18 5.17
#